data_AF-X1MGJ7-F1
#
_entry.id   AF-X1MGJ7-F1
#
_cell.length_a   1.000
_cell.length_b   1.000
_cell.length_c   1.000
_cell.angle_alpha   90.00
_cell.angle_beta   90.00
_cell.angle_gamma   90.00
#
_symmetry.space_group_name_H-M   'P 1'
#
loop_
_entity.id
_entity.type
_entity.pdbx_description
1 polymer ?
#
loop_
_entity_poly.entity_id
_entity_poly.type
_entity_poly.pdbx_seq_one_letter_code
_entity_poly.pdbx_strand_id
1 'polypeptide(L)'
;AYTIHVGDSRLYIKRGSEFNLLTSDHTIVGELFRRGEISYEQTFNHPQRNYLTNVLGVVKDIDPDFFSHKVLPEDILLLCSDGLNSMLRDEDIANIIDK
;
A
#
# COMPACT_ATOMS: atom_id res chain seq x y z
N ALA A 1 7.48 -0.28 15.15
CA ALA A 1 8.09 0.19 13.90
C ALA A 1 7.56 1.58 13.58
N TYR A 2 8.43 2.46 13.13
CA TYR A 2 8.06 3.77 12.59
C TYR A 2 8.21 3.72 11.08
N THR A 3 7.24 4.28 10.36
CA THR A 3 7.19 4.27 8.90
C THR A 3 7.02 5.68 8.38
N ILE A 4 7.76 6.00 7.32
CA ILE A 4 7.63 7.21 6.52
C ILE A 4 7.38 6.73 5.09
N HIS A 5 6.26 7.13 4.51
CA HIS A 5 5.82 6.62 3.21
C HIS A 5 5.59 7.75 2.20
N VAL A 6 6.12 7.56 1.00
CA VAL A 6 5.89 8.40 -0.19
C VAL A 6 5.82 7.48 -1.41
N GLY A 7 4.75 7.60 -2.20
CA GLY A 7 4.59 6.89 -3.47
C GLY A 7 3.55 5.77 -3.36
N ASP A 8 3.77 4.68 -4.09
CA ASP A 8 2.84 3.55 -4.21
C ASP A 8 3.48 2.20 -3.83
N SER A 9 4.67 2.24 -3.24
CA SER A 9 5.24 1.08 -2.54
C SER A 9 4.46 0.81 -1.26
N ARG A 10 4.23 -0.46 -0.94
CA ARG A 10 3.33 -0.84 0.16
C ARG A 10 4.05 -1.47 1.33
N LEU A 11 3.49 -1.27 2.53
CA LEU A 11 3.85 -1.99 3.74
C LEU A 11 2.62 -2.73 4.25
N TYR A 12 2.75 -4.04 4.45
CA TYR A 12 1.74 -4.88 5.08
C TYR A 12 2.25 -5.43 6.40
N ILE A 13 1.32 -5.73 7.31
CA ILE A 13 1.57 -6.53 8.51
C ILE A 13 0.68 -7.77 8.50
N LYS A 14 1.31 -8.92 8.71
CA LYS A 14 0.64 -10.17 9.01
C LYS A 14 0.75 -10.46 10.49
N ARG A 15 -0.37 -10.68 11.16
CA ARG A 15 -0.44 -11.08 12.56
C ARG A 15 -1.40 -12.24 12.72
N GLY A 16 -0.88 -13.43 13.02
CA GLY A 16 -1.69 -14.65 13.00
C GLY A 16 -2.33 -14.83 11.61
N SER A 17 -3.66 -14.85 11.56
CA SER A 17 -4.44 -14.96 10.31
C SER A 17 -4.82 -13.61 9.68
N GLU A 18 -4.49 -12.48 10.32
CA GLU A 18 -4.80 -11.16 9.78
C GLU A 18 -3.68 -10.67 8.87
N PHE A 19 -4.01 -10.18 7.68
CA PHE A 19 -3.10 -9.55 6.73
C PHE A 19 -3.62 -8.17 6.36
N ASN A 20 -2.95 -7.12 6.84
CA ASN A 20 -3.43 -5.75 6.75
C ASN A 20 -2.42 -4.86 6.01
N LEU A 21 -2.92 -4.09 5.05
CA LEU A 21 -2.18 -3.00 4.42
C LEU A 21 -2.07 -1.81 5.39
N LEU A 22 -0.85 -1.28 5.56
CA LEU A 22 -0.56 -0.17 6.48
C LEU A 22 -0.35 1.17 5.77
N THR A 23 0.12 1.15 4.52
CA THR A 23 0.30 2.35 3.68
C THR A 23 -0.95 2.65 2.87
N SER A 24 -1.10 3.89 2.42
CA SER A 24 -2.09 4.25 1.39
C SER A 24 -1.39 4.80 0.17
N ASP A 25 -1.61 4.19 -0.99
CA ASP A 25 -0.93 4.59 -2.23
C ASP A 25 -1.18 6.08 -2.54
N HIS A 26 -0.10 6.81 -2.79
CA HIS A 26 -0.13 8.17 -3.31
C HIS A 26 -0.33 8.15 -4.83
N THR A 27 -1.46 7.59 -5.26
CA THR A 27 -1.92 7.55 -6.65
C THR A 27 -3.30 8.19 -6.78
N ILE A 28 -3.65 8.62 -8.00
CA ILE A 28 -5.00 9.13 -8.30
C ILE A 28 -6.07 8.10 -7.91
N VAL A 29 -5.85 6.83 -8.23
CA VAL A 29 -6.80 5.76 -7.88
C VAL A 29 -6.87 5.50 -6.38
N GLY A 30 -5.74 5.60 -5.68
CA GLY A 30 -5.69 5.52 -4.22
C GLY A 30 -6.51 6.63 -3.56
N GLU A 31 -6.43 7.85 -4.09
CA GLU A 31 -7.27 8.98 -3.64
C GLU A 31 -8.75 8.77 -3.92
N LEU A 32 -9.12 8.36 -5.13
CA LEU A 32 -10.52 8.08 -5.50
C LEU A 32 -11.11 6.97 -4.63
N PHE A 33 -10.33 5.91 -4.36
CA PHE A 33 -10.75 4.82 -3.48
C PHE A 33 -10.96 5.32 -2.06
N ARG A 34 -10.03 6.10 -1.50
CA ARG A 34 -10.17 6.70 -0.16
C ARG A 34 -11.39 7.61 -0.03
N ARG A 35 -11.77 8.30 -1.10
CA ARG A 35 -12.98 9.15 -1.14
C ARG A 35 -14.27 8.35 -1.35
N GLY A 36 -14.18 7.03 -1.58
CA GLY A 36 -15.32 6.17 -1.87
C GLY A 36 -15.91 6.38 -3.26
N GLU A 37 -15.17 7.04 -4.17
CA GLU A 37 -15.62 7.33 -5.53
C GLU A 37 -15.51 6.11 -6.46
N ILE A 38 -14.58 5.20 -6.14
CA ILE A 38 -14.40 3.92 -6.84
C ILE A 38 -14.28 2.77 -5.85
N SER A 39 -14.62 1.56 -6.29
CA SER A 39 -14.41 0.34 -5.54
C SER A 39 -12.95 -0.11 -5.58
N TYR A 40 -12.58 -1.02 -4.66
CA TYR A 40 -11.25 -1.61 -4.64
C TYR A 40 -10.91 -2.29 -5.97
N GLU A 41 -11.84 -3.05 -6.57
CA GLU A 41 -11.61 -3.70 -7.87
C GLU A 41 -11.40 -2.71 -9.02
N GLN A 42 -12.04 -1.53 -8.95
CA GLN A 42 -11.85 -0.50 -9.95
C GLN A 42 -10.44 0.10 -9.91
N THR A 43 -9.77 0.10 -8.75
CA THR A 43 -8.38 0.59 -8.63
C THR A 43 -7.41 -0.16 -9.56
N PHE A 44 -7.58 -1.48 -9.71
CA PHE A 44 -6.71 -2.33 -10.52
C PHE A 44 -6.88 -2.09 -12.03
N ASN A 45 -8.10 -1.77 -12.46
CA ASN A 45 -8.46 -1.69 -13.87
C ASN A 45 -8.57 -0.25 -14.39
N HIS A 46 -8.35 0.74 -13.52
CA HIS A 46 -8.46 2.14 -13.90
C HIS A 46 -7.33 2.54 -14.87
N PRO A 47 -7.62 3.31 -15.93
CA PRO A 47 -6.61 3.72 -16.92
C PRO A 47 -5.50 4.58 -16.31
N GLN A 48 -5.77 5.25 -15.18
CA GLN A 48 -4.82 6.12 -14.48
C GLN A 48 -4.22 5.49 -13.22
N ARG A 49 -4.23 4.16 -13.09
CA ARG A 49 -3.76 3.49 -11.86
C ARG A 49 -2.30 3.78 -11.48
N ASN A 50 -1.45 4.07 -12.46
CA ASN A 50 -0.02 4.37 -12.26
C ASN A 50 0.27 5.89 -12.11
N TYR A 51 -0.75 6.75 -12.01
CA TYR A 51 -0.53 8.20 -11.87
C TYR A 51 -0.29 8.55 -10.40
N LEU A 52 0.98 8.82 -10.07
CA LEU A 52 1.41 9.23 -8.73
C LEU A 52 0.98 10.67 -8.43
N THR A 53 0.50 10.90 -7.20
CA THR A 53 0.16 12.23 -6.67
C THR A 53 1.23 12.78 -5.74
N ASN A 54 2.11 11.91 -5.20
CA ASN A 54 3.25 12.33 -4.39
C ASN A 54 4.46 11.43 -4.65
N VAL A 55 5.60 12.03 -5.00
CA VAL A 55 6.82 11.34 -5.37
C VAL A 55 8.05 12.17 -5.01
N LEU A 56 9.08 11.50 -4.49
CA LEU A 56 10.34 12.14 -4.14
C LEU A 56 11.06 12.67 -5.39
N GLY A 57 11.54 13.91 -5.32
CA GLY A 57 12.43 14.49 -6.32
C GLY A 57 11.76 15.17 -7.52
N VAL A 58 10.43 15.14 -7.63
CA VAL A 58 9.69 15.85 -8.69
C VAL A 58 9.11 17.18 -8.21
N VAL A 59 8.60 17.20 -6.98
CA VAL A 59 8.02 18.39 -6.35
C VAL A 59 8.95 18.92 -5.26
N LYS A 60 8.97 20.25 -5.07
CA LYS A 60 9.83 20.93 -4.09
C LYS A 60 9.43 20.60 -2.65
N ASP A 61 8.13 20.48 -2.42
CA ASP A 61 7.54 20.14 -1.14
C ASP A 61 6.90 18.75 -1.25
N ILE A 62 7.32 17.84 -0.39
CA ILE A 62 6.77 16.48 -0.28
C ILE A 62 5.88 16.40 0.96
N ASP A 63 4.80 15.64 0.88
CA ASP A 63 3.88 15.42 2.01
C ASP A 63 3.88 13.94 2.43
N PRO A 64 4.91 13.47 3.16
CA PRO A 64 5.02 12.07 3.53
C PRO A 64 4.01 11.66 4.59
N ASP A 65 3.50 10.44 4.47
CA ASP A 65 2.70 9.81 5.51
C ASP A 65 3.62 9.31 6.63
N PHE A 66 3.29 9.68 7.88
CA PHE A 66 3.99 9.22 9.08
C PHE A 66 3.07 8.39 9.95
N PHE A 67 3.50 7.18 10.28
CA PHE A 67 2.73 6.34 11.18
C PHE A 67 3.64 5.37 11.95
N SER A 68 3.10 4.85 13.05
CA SER A 68 3.79 3.90 13.90
C SER A 68 2.89 2.70 14.19
N HIS A 69 3.44 1.50 14.07
CA HIS A 69 2.75 0.27 14.45
C HIS A 69 3.52 -0.49 15.52
N LYS A 70 2.79 -1.01 16.50
CA LYS A 70 3.34 -1.95 17.47
C LYS A 70 3.59 -3.28 16.76
N VAL A 71 4.84 -3.70 16.75
CA VAL A 71 5.27 -5.01 16.23
C VAL A 71 5.40 -5.96 17.42
N LEU A 72 4.81 -7.13 17.28
CA LEU A 72 4.79 -8.21 18.27
C LEU A 72 5.64 -9.39 17.76
N PRO A 73 6.07 -10.30 18.65
CA PRO A 73 6.63 -11.58 18.21
C PRO A 73 5.70 -12.28 17.21
N GLU A 74 6.29 -12.97 16.23
CA GLU A 74 5.60 -13.66 15.13
C GLU A 74 4.89 -12.77 14.09
N ASP A 75 4.93 -11.44 14.22
CA ASP A 75 4.47 -10.56 13.14
C ASP A 75 5.40 -10.66 11.92
N ILE A 76 4.81 -10.72 10.73
CA ILE A 76 5.55 -10.59 9.46
C ILE A 76 5.26 -9.22 8.87
N LEU A 77 6.31 -8.43 8.65
CA LEU A 77 6.22 -7.19 7.88
C LEU A 77 6.64 -7.46 6.44
N LEU A 78 5.76 -7.16 5.48
CA LEU A 78 6.07 -7.23 4.07
C LEU A 78 6.17 -5.82 3.51
N LEU A 79 7.35 -5.46 3.01
CA LEU A 79 7.55 -4.27 2.19
C LEU A 79 7.68 -4.72 0.73
N CYS A 80 6.95 -4.07 -0.16
CA CYS A 80 7.01 -4.37 -1.59
C CYS A 80 6.86 -3.11 -2.44
N SER A 81 7.42 -3.15 -3.64
CA SER A 81 7.11 -2.16 -4.68
C SER A 81 5.79 -2.53 -5.38
N ASP A 82 5.29 -1.58 -6.17
CA ASP A 82 4.16 -1.72 -7.09
C ASP A 82 4.22 -2.96 -8.00
N GLY A 83 5.43 -3.42 -8.34
CA GLY A 83 5.66 -4.66 -9.09
C GLY A 83 5.05 -5.92 -8.47
N LEU A 84 4.80 -5.96 -7.15
CA LEU A 84 4.10 -7.07 -6.51
C LEU A 84 2.58 -6.91 -6.60
N ASN A 85 2.05 -5.80 -6.08
CA ASN A 85 0.61 -5.56 -5.98
C ASN A 85 -0.05 -5.18 -7.33
N SER A 86 0.74 -4.99 -8.39
CA SER A 86 0.23 -4.93 -9.77
C SER A 86 -0.06 -6.32 -10.36
N MET A 87 0.55 -7.38 -9.81
CA MET A 87 0.46 -8.75 -10.32
C MET A 87 -0.43 -9.64 -9.45
N LEU A 88 -0.44 -9.39 -8.14
CA LEU A 88 -1.17 -10.19 -7.16
C LEU A 88 -2.13 -9.31 -6.37
N ARG A 89 -3.32 -9.85 -6.07
CA ARG A 89 -4.24 -9.21 -5.13
C ARG A 89 -3.75 -9.47 -3.70
N ASP A 90 -4.16 -8.62 -2.76
CA ASP A 90 -3.79 -8.76 -1.34
C ASP A 90 -4.14 -10.15 -0.77
N GLU A 91 -5.26 -10.74 -1.21
CA GLU A 91 -5.67 -12.10 -0.84
C GLU A 91 -4.70 -13.17 -1.34
N ASP A 92 -4.18 -13.02 -2.57
CA ASP A 92 -3.19 -13.96 -3.12
C ASP A 92 -1.88 -13.88 -2.34
N ILE A 93 -1.44 -12.66 -2.00
CA ILE A 93 -0.23 -12.41 -1.21
C ILE A 93 -0.39 -13.03 0.19
N ALA A 94 -1.53 -12.81 0.85
CA ALA A 94 -1.83 -13.40 2.16
C ALA A 94 -1.74 -14.93 2.13
N ASN A 95 -2.38 -15.57 1.14
CA ASN A 95 -2.39 -17.02 0.97
C ASN A 95 -0.99 -17.62 0.70
N ILE A 96 -0.10 -16.87 0.05
CA ILE A 96 1.27 -17.31 -0.22
C ILE A 96 2.12 -17.26 1.05
N ILE A 97 1.95 -16.21 1.87
CA ILE A 97 2.74 -15.99 3.09
C ILE A 97 2.23 -16.83 4.27
N ASP A 98 1.00 -17.34 4.19
CA ASP A 98 0.42 -18.28 5.16
C ASP A 98 0.98 -19.71 5.08
N LYS A 99 1.83 -20.01 4.09
CA LYS A 99 2.48 -21.33 3.93
C LYS A 99 3.84 -21.40 4.60
#